data_AF-A0A8J3MZ34-F1
#
_entry.id   AF-A0A8J3MZ34-F1
#
_cell.length_a   1.000
_cell.length_b   1.000
_cell.length_c   1.000
_cell.angle_alpha   90.00
_cell.angle_beta   90.00
_cell.angle_gamma   90.00
#
_symmetry.space_group_name_H-M   'P 1'
#
loop_
_entity.id
_entity.type
_entity.pdbx_description
1 polymer ?
#
loop_
_entity_poly.entity_id
_entity_poly.type
_entity_poly.pdbx_seq_one_letter_code
_entity_poly.pdbx_strand_id
1 'polypeptide(L)'
;MPMKQGKSTSRALQGSLTYQKHLDTMTTGEGIAWLIGMKERLERKHQRERVYLDRQARRGVSTPTDEVYEQDQVLETELLALLDGLIKQFEGAE
;
A
#
# COMPACT_ATOMS: atom_id res chain seq x y z
N MET A 1 -1.44 0.82 48.08
CA MET A 1 -2.18 0.57 46.82
C MET A 1 -1.35 1.10 45.66
N PRO A 2 -0.57 0.28 44.92
CA PRO A 2 0.18 0.77 43.77
C PRO A 2 -0.67 0.78 42.49
N MET A 3 -0.73 1.93 41.83
CA MET A 3 -1.45 2.14 40.57
C MET A 3 -0.74 1.43 39.41
N LYS A 4 -1.52 0.67 38.62
CA LYS A 4 -1.07 -0.03 37.41
C LYS A 4 -0.75 0.99 36.30
N GLN A 5 0.52 1.09 35.92
CA GLN A 5 0.93 1.83 34.72
C GLN A 5 0.33 1.16 33.48
N GLY A 6 -0.60 1.87 32.82
CA GLY A 6 -1.13 1.48 31.53
C GLY A 6 -0.02 1.48 30.49
N LYS A 7 0.20 0.34 29.85
CA LYS A 7 1.06 0.19 28.69
C LYS A 7 0.54 1.11 27.60
N SER A 8 1.23 2.24 27.38
CA SER A 8 1.02 3.09 26.22
C SER A 8 1.39 2.26 25.00
N THR A 9 0.39 1.72 24.33
CA THR A 9 0.55 1.09 23.03
C THR A 9 0.98 2.20 22.08
N SER A 10 2.27 2.22 21.75
CA SER A 10 2.82 2.99 20.64
C SER A 10 2.09 2.58 19.37
N ARG A 11 0.99 3.27 19.08
CA ARG A 11 0.29 3.26 17.81
C ARG A 11 1.29 3.85 16.82
N ALA A 12 2.06 2.97 16.17
CA ALA A 12 3.02 3.34 15.15
C ALA A 12 2.32 4.26 14.16
N LEU A 13 2.72 5.53 14.20
CA LEU A 13 2.22 6.58 13.34
C LEU A 13 2.45 6.16 11.89
N GLN A 14 1.34 6.08 11.16
CA GLN A 14 1.15 6.65 9.83
C GLN A 14 2.42 6.89 9.01
N GLY A 15 2.52 6.15 7.90
CA GLY A 15 3.14 6.63 6.67
C GLY A 15 4.55 7.16 6.84
N SER A 16 5.49 6.29 7.21
CA SER A 16 6.89 6.59 6.94
C SER A 16 7.06 6.64 5.41
N LEU A 17 7.06 7.85 4.85
CA LEU A 17 7.90 8.21 3.71
C LEU A 17 9.32 7.88 4.17
N THR A 18 9.69 6.61 4.06
CA THR A 18 11.04 6.15 4.35
C THR A 18 11.96 6.93 3.41
N TYR A 19 13.01 7.53 3.99
CA TYR A 19 14.06 8.24 3.29
C TYR A 19 14.56 7.39 2.11
N GLN A 20 14.10 7.70 0.91
CA GLN A 20 14.40 6.93 -0.30
C GLN A 20 15.48 7.65 -1.06
N LYS A 21 16.54 6.90 -1.43
CA LYS A 21 17.41 7.26 -2.55
C LYS A 21 16.51 7.70 -3.71
N HIS A 22 16.81 8.83 -4.34
CA HIS A 22 16.07 9.20 -5.54
C HIS A 22 16.21 8.07 -6.57
N LEU A 23 15.16 7.74 -7.32
CA LEU A 23 15.22 6.68 -8.33
C LEU A 23 16.43 6.88 -9.27
N ASP A 24 16.72 8.14 -9.60
CA ASP A 24 17.85 8.57 -10.44
C ASP A 24 19.24 8.23 -9.87
N THR A 25 19.31 7.86 -8.60
CA THR A 25 20.54 7.51 -7.87
C THR A 25 20.61 6.03 -7.49
N MET A 26 19.58 5.25 -7.81
CA MET A 26 19.57 3.80 -7.62
C MET A 26 20.30 3.11 -8.77
N THR A 27 20.98 2.00 -8.47
CA THR A 27 21.37 1.07 -9.54
C THR A 27 20.12 0.42 -10.12
N THR A 28 20.20 -0.16 -11.33
CA THR A 28 19.05 -0.85 -11.96
C THR A 28 18.48 -1.94 -11.04
N GLY A 29 19.33 -2.75 -10.41
CA GLY A 29 18.89 -3.79 -9.48
C GLY A 29 18.24 -3.24 -8.20
N GLU A 30 18.77 -2.15 -7.64
CA GLU A 30 18.15 -1.45 -6.50
C GLU A 30 16.77 -0.88 -6.89
N GLY A 31 16.66 -0.29 -8.07
CA GLY A 31 15.41 0.25 -8.61
C GLY A 31 14.34 -0.82 -8.80
N ILE A 32 14.69 -1.96 -9.41
CA ILE A 32 13.78 -3.10 -9.58
C ILE A 32 13.30 -3.63 -8.23
N ALA A 33 14.22 -3.89 -7.30
CA ALA A 33 13.87 -4.39 -5.97
C ALA A 33 12.94 -3.42 -5.22
N TRP A 34 13.17 -2.12 -5.38
CA TRP A 34 12.31 -1.08 -4.82
C TRP A 34 10.91 -1.07 -5.45
N LEU A 35 10.82 -1.16 -6.78
CA LEU A 35 9.54 -1.22 -7.50
C LEU A 35 8.72 -2.45 -7.10
N ILE A 36 9.35 -3.61 -6.98
CA ILE A 36 8.72 -4.85 -6.49
C ILE A 36 8.19 -4.65 -5.08
N GLY A 37 9.00 -4.11 -4.16
CA GLY A 37 8.57 -3.84 -2.80
C GLY A 37 7.44 -2.81 -2.71
N MET A 38 7.40 -1.83 -3.61
CA MET A 38 6.28 -0.89 -3.73
C MET A 38 5.01 -1.59 -4.18
N LYS A 39 5.11 -2.42 -5.22
CA LYS A 39 3.98 -3.21 -5.75
C LYS A 39 3.38 -4.10 -4.66
N GLU A 40 4.18 -4.89 -3.95
CA GLU A 40 3.69 -5.75 -2.86
C GLU A 40 3.00 -4.99 -1.73
N ARG A 41 3.44 -3.75 -1.44
CA ARG A 41 2.79 -2.90 -0.44
C ARG A 41 1.44 -2.39 -0.93
N LEU A 42 1.36 -2.01 -2.21
CA LEU A 42 0.13 -1.54 -2.85
C LEU A 42 -0.89 -2.67 -2.97
N GLU A 43 -0.48 -3.86 -3.41
CA GLU A 43 -1.35 -5.05 -3.46
C GLU A 43 -1.93 -5.38 -2.08
N ARG A 44 -1.11 -5.30 -1.03
CA ARG A 44 -1.58 -5.49 0.35
C ARG A 44 -2.53 -4.39 0.81
N LYS A 45 -2.41 -3.14 0.33
CA LYS A 45 -3.39 -2.08 0.63
C LYS A 45 -4.71 -2.38 -0.09
N HIS A 46 -4.63 -2.58 -1.39
CA HIS A 46 -5.76 -2.88 -2.25
C HIS A 46 -6.59 -4.06 -1.73
N GLN A 47 -5.94 -5.18 -1.39
CA GLN A 47 -6.62 -6.36 -0.89
C GLN A 47 -7.29 -6.12 0.48
N ARG A 48 -6.68 -5.33 1.37
CA ARG A 48 -7.32 -5.00 2.65
C ARG A 48 -8.59 -4.18 2.45
N GLU A 49 -8.58 -3.24 1.51
CA GLU A 49 -9.72 -2.39 1.19
C GLU A 49 -10.83 -3.18 0.52
N ARG A 50 -10.51 -4.08 -0.42
CA ARG A 50 -11.49 -5.05 -0.96
C ARG A 50 -12.18 -5.87 0.13
N VAL A 51 -11.40 -6.44 1.06
CA VAL A 51 -11.94 -7.23 2.17
C VAL A 51 -12.84 -6.39 3.08
N TYR A 52 -12.52 -5.11 3.26
CA TYR A 52 -13.38 -4.20 4.01
C TYR A 52 -14.71 -3.95 3.30
N LEU A 53 -14.68 -3.60 2.00
CA LEU A 53 -15.88 -3.37 1.19
C LEU A 53 -16.77 -4.63 1.13
N ASP A 54 -16.17 -5.81 0.91
CA ASP A 54 -16.90 -7.09 0.92
C ASP A 54 -17.65 -7.33 2.24
N ARG A 55 -17.05 -6.94 3.37
CA ARG A 55 -17.69 -7.06 4.69
C ARG A 55 -18.83 -6.07 4.85
N GLN A 56 -18.71 -4.84 4.34
CA GLN A 56 -19.78 -3.85 4.40
C GLN A 56 -20.94 -4.22 3.48
N ALA A 57 -20.67 -4.66 2.26
CA ALA A 57 -21.66 -5.16 1.33
C ALA A 57 -22.49 -6.31 1.93
N ARG A 58 -21.84 -7.27 2.61
CA ARG A 58 -22.54 -8.36 3.33
C ARG A 58 -23.41 -7.88 4.49
N ARG A 59 -23.08 -6.74 5.10
CA ARG A 59 -23.86 -6.13 6.19
C ARG A 59 -24.99 -5.24 5.65
N GLY A 60 -24.99 -4.93 4.36
CA GLY A 60 -25.93 -3.98 3.76
C GLY A 60 -25.78 -2.55 4.30
N VAL A 61 -24.59 -2.22 4.82
CA VAL A 61 -24.27 -0.89 5.34
C VAL A 61 -23.39 -0.20 4.31
N SER A 62 -23.78 1.01 3.91
CA SER A 62 -22.97 1.90 3.09
C SER A 62 -22.53 3.09 3.93
N THR A 63 -21.25 3.42 3.85
CA THR A 63 -20.61 4.52 4.55
C THR A 63 -19.86 5.40 3.55
N PRO A 64 -19.64 6.69 3.85
CA PRO A 64 -18.82 7.55 2.99
C PRO A 64 -17.39 7.03 2.77
N THR A 65 -16.87 6.23 3.71
CA THR A 65 -15.58 5.57 3.56
C THR A 65 -15.58 4.53 2.44
N ASP A 66 -16.71 3.87 2.20
CA ASP A 66 -16.85 2.88 1.13
C ASP A 66 -16.71 3.55 -0.24
N GLU A 67 -17.35 4.70 -0.43
CA GLU A 67 -17.25 5.49 -1.67
C GLU A 67 -15.80 5.91 -1.97
N VAL A 68 -15.06 6.34 -0.94
CA VAL A 68 -13.64 6.70 -1.09
C VAL A 68 -12.81 5.48 -1.49
N TYR A 69 -13.00 4.34 -0.82
CA TYR A 69 -12.25 3.13 -1.16
C TYR A 69 -12.60 2.58 -2.54
N GLU A 70 -13.87 2.64 -2.96
CA GLU A 70 -14.30 2.25 -4.30
C GLU A 70 -13.63 3.11 -5.38
N GLN A 71 -13.53 4.43 -5.16
CA GLN A 71 -12.82 5.34 -6.05
C GLN A 71 -11.31 5.05 -6.06
N ASP A 72 -10.72 4.85 -4.88
CA ASP A 72 -9.30 4.52 -4.73
C ASP A 72 -8.95 3.21 -5.46
N GLN A 73 -9.84 2.20 -5.48
CA GLN A 73 -9.56 0.92 -6.16
C GLN A 73 -9.24 1.07 -7.64
N VAL A 74 -9.88 2.03 -8.32
CA VAL A 74 -9.64 2.29 -9.74
C VAL A 74 -8.20 2.78 -9.91
N LEU A 75 -7.83 3.82 -9.15
CA LEU A 75 -6.47 4.39 -9.18
C LEU A 75 -5.41 3.37 -8.77
N GLU A 76 -5.67 2.58 -7.73
CA GLU A 76 -4.75 1.53 -7.30
C GLU A 76 -4.54 0.44 -8.35
N THR A 77 -5.59 0.06 -9.06
CA THR A 77 -5.51 -0.92 -10.15
C THR A 77 -4.64 -0.39 -11.28
N GLU A 78 -4.83 0.88 -11.66
CA GLU A 78 -4.00 1.55 -12.66
C GLU A 78 -2.54 1.64 -12.22
N LEU A 79 -2.28 2.00 -10.96
CA LEU A 79 -0.94 2.06 -10.39
C LEU A 79 -0.26 0.69 -10.33
N LEU A 80 -0.99 -0.37 -9.98
CA LEU A 80 -0.46 -1.74 -10.01
C LEU A 80 -0.08 -2.16 -11.44
N ALA A 81 -0.93 -1.86 -12.43
CA ALA A 81 -0.63 -2.13 -13.83
C ALA A 81 0.60 -1.35 -14.33
N LEU A 82 0.74 -0.09 -13.91
CA LEU A 82 1.90 0.74 -14.22
C LEU A 82 3.18 0.16 -13.60
N LEU A 83 3.14 -0.26 -12.33
CA LEU A 83 4.27 -0.89 -11.67
C LEU A 83 4.68 -2.20 -12.37
N ASP A 84 3.70 -3.01 -12.79
CA ASP A 84 3.96 -4.22 -13.59
C ASP A 84 4.64 -3.91 -14.92
N GLY A 85 4.21 -2.86 -15.61
CA GLY A 85 4.84 -2.40 -16.85
C GLY A 85 6.28 -1.97 -16.65
N LEU A 86 6.53 -1.16 -15.60
CA LEU A 86 7.87 -0.69 -15.27
C LEU A 86 8.80 -1.84 -14.89
N ILE A 87 8.37 -2.75 -14.01
CA ILE A 87 9.16 -3.91 -13.59
C ILE A 87 9.58 -4.73 -14.83
N LYS A 88 8.64 -5.05 -15.72
CA LYS A 88 8.94 -5.79 -16.96
C LYS A 88 9.91 -5.06 -17.87
N GLN A 89 9.78 -3.74 -18.00
CA GLN A 89 10.68 -2.94 -18.83
C GLN A 89 12.11 -2.98 -18.30
N PHE A 90 12.30 -2.94 -16.98
CA PHE A 90 13.63 -3.01 -16.37
C PHE A 90 14.21 -4.42 -16.33
N GLU A 91 13.37 -5.47 -16.25
CA GLU A 91 13.80 -6.87 -16.36
C GLU A 91 14.22 -7.26 -17.79
N GLY A 92 13.61 -6.66 -18.82
CA GLY A 92 13.90 -6.93 -20.23
C GLY A 92 15.05 -6.09 -20.84
N ALA A 93 15.75 -5.29 -20.04
CA ALA A 93 16.82 -4.40 -20.49
C ALA A 93 18.25 -5.00 -20.32
N GLU A 94 18.36 -6.28 -19.98
CA GLU A 94 19.60 -7.08 -20.02
C GLU A 94 19.88 -7.69 -21.40
#